data_AF-A0AAW2TUT7-F1
#
_entry.id   AF-A0AAW2TUT7-F1
#
_cell.length_a   1.000
_cell.length_b   1.000
_cell.length_c   1.000
_cell.angle_alpha   90.00
_cell.angle_beta   90.00
_cell.angle_gamma   90.00
#
_symmetry.space_group_name_H-M   'P 1'
#
loop_
_entity.id
_entity.type
_entity.pdbx_description
1 polymer ?
#
loop_
_entity_poly.entity_id
_entity_poly.type
_entity_poly.pdbx_seq_one_letter_code
_entity_poly.pdbx_strand_id
1 'polypeptide(L)'
;MEIWHVLLKLRTQNEGGFQYHWKCYELGILNLCFADDVLIFCAGTINSVCTIKTTLAEFAEMSSLHVNPSKSTIILSKAVQRERQAILDLMRFHEGFLAIKYLAVPLIASRLTVADCQPLIDRITSWLAGRNHLNLSLAGRTQLAVIKVIEGKMRAFLWKGSSGLGYAKVSWVQVCKSKEKGGLGIRSVLHMNQALMLKHVWKILQEDPRSIWVAWVLKYRLRN
;
A
#
# COMPACT_ATOMS: atom_id res chain seq x y z
N MET A 1 -0.41 -4.95 -17.85
CA MET A 1 0.54 -5.15 -16.73
C MET A 1 1.14 -6.55 -16.67
N GLU A 2 0.37 -7.63 -16.90
CA GLU A 2 0.94 -8.99 -16.93
C GLU A 2 1.98 -9.15 -18.05
N ILE A 3 1.73 -8.58 -19.23
CA ILE A 3 2.69 -8.54 -20.35
C ILE A 3 4.02 -7.87 -19.93
N TRP A 4 3.94 -6.75 -19.20
CA TRP A 4 5.12 -6.07 -18.65
C TRP A 4 5.91 -6.99 -17.71
N HIS A 5 5.22 -7.66 -16.77
CA HIS A 5 5.86 -8.59 -15.84
C HIS A 5 6.56 -9.75 -16.57
N VAL A 6 5.90 -10.34 -17.57
CA VAL A 6 6.45 -11.44 -18.37
C VAL A 6 7.65 -10.96 -19.18
N LEU A 7 7.55 -9.80 -19.84
CA LEU A 7 8.63 -9.22 -20.64
C LEU A 7 9.88 -8.96 -19.79
N LEU A 8 9.70 -8.32 -18.63
CA LEU A 8 10.79 -8.06 -17.69
C LEU A 8 11.42 -9.37 -17.22
N LYS A 9 10.60 -10.38 -16.86
CA LYS A 9 11.11 -11.69 -16.43
C LYS A 9 11.95 -12.37 -17.51
N LEU A 10 11.50 -12.37 -18.77
CA LEU A 10 12.24 -12.93 -19.90
C LEU A 10 13.58 -12.22 -20.11
N ARG A 11 13.59 -10.88 -20.05
CA ARG A 11 14.81 -10.07 -20.18
C ARG A 11 15.81 -10.36 -19.07
N THR A 12 15.36 -10.45 -17.83
CA THR A 12 16.24 -10.78 -16.69
C THR A 12 16.83 -12.19 -16.74
N GLN A 13 16.22 -13.11 -17.49
CA GLN A 13 16.73 -14.47 -17.68
C GLN A 13 17.70 -14.58 -18.86
N ASN A 14 17.50 -13.79 -19.91
CA ASN A 14 18.34 -13.83 -21.12
C ASN A 14 19.55 -12.89 -21.06
N GLU A 15 19.42 -11.72 -20.44
CA GLU A 15 20.52 -10.77 -20.29
C GLU A 15 21.28 -11.06 -18.98
N GLY A 16 22.39 -11.79 -19.08
CA GLY A 16 23.19 -12.31 -17.97
C GLY A 16 23.85 -11.29 -17.02
N GLY A 17 23.41 -10.04 -17.02
CA GLY A 17 23.92 -8.99 -16.14
C GLY A 17 22.85 -8.25 -15.32
N PHE A 18 21.59 -8.70 -15.33
CA PHE A 18 20.59 -8.18 -14.39
C PHE A 18 20.76 -8.83 -13.01
N GLN A 19 20.84 -8.01 -11.98
CA GLN A 19 20.92 -8.46 -10.59
C GLN A 19 19.69 -8.01 -9.81
N TYR A 20 19.12 -8.96 -9.09
CA TYR A 20 17.98 -8.71 -8.21
C TYR A 20 18.41 -7.92 -6.99
N HIS A 21 17.48 -7.16 -6.42
CA HIS A 21 17.65 -6.64 -5.08
C HIS A 21 17.83 -7.81 -4.09
N TRP A 22 18.79 -7.73 -3.17
CA TRP A 22 19.19 -8.85 -2.30
C TRP A 22 18.03 -9.48 -1.49
N LYS A 23 17.05 -8.69 -1.04
CA LYS A 23 15.83 -9.19 -0.36
C LYS A 23 14.77 -9.79 -1.30
N CYS A 24 14.93 -9.62 -2.59
CA CYS A 24 13.95 -9.99 -3.61
C CYS A 24 14.44 -11.14 -4.47
N TYR A 25 15.76 -11.38 -4.52
CA TYR A 25 16.40 -12.48 -5.25
C TYR A 25 15.77 -13.83 -4.93
N GLU A 26 15.65 -14.13 -3.64
CA GLU A 26 15.19 -15.41 -3.13
C GLU A 26 13.70 -15.70 -3.41
N LEU A 27 12.90 -14.68 -3.74
CA LEU A 27 11.49 -14.80 -4.12
C LEU A 27 11.25 -14.45 -5.60
N GLY A 28 12.30 -14.09 -6.34
CA GLY A 28 12.19 -13.62 -7.73
C GLY A 28 11.30 -12.38 -7.88
N ILE A 29 11.20 -11.52 -6.86
CA ILE A 29 10.32 -10.34 -6.92
C ILE A 29 11.02 -9.24 -7.73
N LEU A 30 10.48 -8.95 -8.92
CA LEU A 30 10.98 -7.89 -9.81
C LEU A 30 10.16 -6.61 -9.70
N ASN A 31 8.85 -6.74 -9.61
CA ASN A 31 7.93 -5.62 -9.62
C ASN A 31 6.65 -5.92 -8.84
N LEU A 32 6.03 -4.86 -8.32
CA LEU A 32 4.68 -4.87 -7.76
C LEU A 32 3.84 -3.89 -8.55
N CYS A 33 2.76 -4.39 -9.15
CA CYS A 33 1.85 -3.57 -9.94
C CYS A 33 0.49 -3.49 -9.23
N PHE A 34 -0.07 -2.28 -9.13
CA PHE A 34 -1.45 -2.07 -8.76
C PHE A 34 -2.05 -0.98 -9.64
N ALA A 35 -3.02 -1.34 -10.49
CA ALA A 35 -3.54 -0.48 -11.54
C ALA A 35 -2.38 0.16 -12.34
N ASP A 36 -2.25 1.49 -12.28
CA ASP A 36 -1.23 2.26 -13.00
C ASP A 36 0.07 2.45 -12.19
N ASP A 37 0.05 2.13 -10.89
CA ASP A 37 1.21 2.32 -10.00
C ASP A 37 2.10 1.08 -9.99
N VAL A 38 3.31 1.21 -10.54
CA VAL A 38 4.32 0.15 -10.60
C VAL A 38 5.52 0.48 -9.72
N LEU A 39 5.88 -0.45 -8.85
CA LEU A 39 7.16 -0.45 -8.15
C LEU A 39 8.07 -1.48 -8.79
N ILE A 40 9.31 -1.10 -9.11
CA ILE A 40 10.33 -1.98 -9.70
C ILE A 40 11.49 -2.09 -8.71
N PHE A 41 11.97 -3.30 -8.49
CA PHE A 41 13.08 -3.60 -7.58
C PHE A 41 14.24 -4.21 -8.36
N CYS A 42 15.42 -3.61 -8.24
CA CYS A 42 16.66 -4.11 -8.84
C CYS A 42 17.86 -3.82 -7.94
N ALA A 43 18.99 -4.47 -8.23
CA ALA A 43 20.26 -4.05 -7.67
C ALA A 43 20.65 -2.67 -8.24
N GLY A 44 21.32 -1.86 -7.42
CA GLY A 44 21.84 -0.55 -7.85
C GLY A 44 23.09 -0.65 -8.71
N THR A 45 23.01 -1.43 -9.79
CA THR A 45 24.04 -1.56 -10.82
C THR A 45 23.56 -0.89 -12.10
N ILE A 46 24.44 -0.18 -12.80
CA ILE A 46 24.11 0.47 -14.08
C ILE A 46 23.48 -0.51 -15.07
N ASN A 47 24.01 -1.74 -15.16
CA ASN A 47 23.52 -2.74 -16.09
C ASN A 47 22.06 -3.15 -15.81
N SER A 48 21.71 -3.36 -14.52
CA SER A 48 20.34 -3.72 -14.15
C SER A 48 19.33 -2.60 -14.45
N VAL A 49 19.73 -1.34 -14.22
CA VAL A 49 18.91 -0.17 -14.53
C VAL A 49 18.78 0.02 -16.04
N CYS A 50 19.85 -0.24 -16.81
CA CYS A 50 19.83 -0.19 -18.27
C CYS A 50 18.83 -1.20 -18.85
N THR A 51 18.87 -2.46 -18.41
CA THR A 51 17.89 -3.47 -18.81
C THR A 51 16.45 -3.03 -18.51
N ILE A 52 16.18 -2.44 -17.34
CA ILE A 52 14.84 -1.91 -17.02
C ILE A 52 14.43 -0.80 -17.99
N LYS A 53 15.33 0.15 -18.27
CA LYS A 53 15.06 1.27 -19.17
C LYS A 53 14.73 0.79 -20.59
N THR A 54 15.53 -0.14 -21.12
CA THR A 54 15.30 -0.74 -22.45
C THR A 54 13.97 -1.48 -22.48
N THR A 55 13.68 -2.28 -21.44
CA THR A 55 12.41 -3.01 -21.34
C THR A 55 11.22 -2.04 -21.28
N LEU A 56 11.33 -0.93 -20.53
CA LEU A 56 10.28 0.11 -20.47
C LEU A 56 10.06 0.78 -21.83
N ALA A 57 11.11 1.03 -22.59
CA ALA A 57 11.01 1.61 -23.93
C ALA A 57 10.31 0.66 -24.91
N GLU A 58 10.71 -0.62 -24.93
CA GLU A 58 10.05 -1.66 -25.74
C GLU A 58 8.57 -1.82 -25.37
N PHE A 59 8.27 -1.82 -24.07
CA PHE A 59 6.89 -1.87 -23.61
C PHE A 59 6.09 -0.64 -24.02
N ALA A 60 6.70 0.55 -23.98
CA ALA A 60 6.07 1.79 -24.42
C ALA A 60 5.79 1.78 -25.92
N GLU A 61 6.69 1.22 -26.73
CA GLU A 61 6.50 1.05 -28.17
C GLU A 61 5.34 0.07 -28.48
N MET A 62 5.32 -1.09 -27.80
CA MET A 62 4.28 -2.10 -28.02
C MET A 62 2.89 -1.68 -27.52
N SER A 63 2.83 -1.01 -26.37
CA SER A 63 1.55 -0.69 -25.71
C SER A 63 1.09 0.74 -25.92
N SER A 64 1.94 1.60 -26.52
CA SER A 64 1.79 3.06 -26.57
C SER A 64 1.68 3.76 -25.20
N LEU A 65 1.88 3.03 -24.10
CA LEU A 65 1.86 3.59 -22.75
C LEU A 65 3.24 4.12 -22.37
N HIS A 66 3.33 5.43 -22.20
CA HIS A 66 4.59 6.10 -21.88
C HIS A 66 4.70 6.36 -20.38
N VAL A 67 5.91 6.14 -19.84
CA VAL A 67 6.22 6.48 -18.45
C VAL A 67 6.22 8.00 -18.29
N ASN A 68 5.52 8.50 -17.27
CA ASN A 68 5.53 9.91 -16.95
C ASN A 68 6.74 10.24 -16.04
N PRO A 69 7.78 10.94 -16.54
CA PRO A 69 8.99 11.21 -15.75
C PRO A 69 8.75 12.16 -14.58
N SER A 70 7.73 13.02 -14.64
CA SER A 70 7.40 13.96 -13.56
C SER A 70 6.72 13.28 -12.37
N LYS A 71 6.01 12.17 -12.61
CA LYS A 71 5.38 11.36 -11.56
C LYS A 71 6.26 10.20 -11.10
N SER A 72 7.20 9.77 -11.94
CA SER A 72 8.11 8.67 -11.65
C SER A 72 9.26 9.14 -10.78
N THR A 73 9.57 8.35 -9.77
CA THR A 73 10.65 8.65 -8.83
C THR A 73 11.56 7.45 -8.70
N ILE A 74 12.85 7.72 -8.54
CA ILE A 74 13.86 6.69 -8.28
C ILE A 74 14.34 6.83 -6.84
N ILE A 75 14.32 5.74 -6.09
CA ILE A 75 14.86 5.69 -4.73
C ILE A 75 16.14 4.89 -4.77
N LEU A 76 17.24 5.51 -4.37
CA LEU A 76 18.53 4.85 -4.29
C LEU A 76 18.87 4.55 -2.83
N SER A 77 19.37 3.34 -2.59
CA SER A 77 19.89 2.97 -1.28
C SER A 77 21.19 3.73 -1.00
N LYS A 78 21.48 4.01 0.27
CA LYS A 78 22.73 4.65 0.70
C LYS A 78 23.98 3.89 0.23
N ALA A 79 23.88 2.60 -0.05
CA ALA A 79 24.98 1.76 -0.53
C ALA A 79 25.43 2.12 -1.97
N VAL A 80 24.59 2.78 -2.77
CA VAL A 80 24.83 3.03 -4.19
C VAL A 80 25.35 4.46 -4.39
N GLN A 81 26.45 4.84 -3.73
CA GLN A 81 27.00 6.20 -3.89
C GLN A 81 27.79 6.36 -5.20
N ARG A 82 28.57 5.34 -5.59
CA ARG A 82 29.49 5.44 -6.74
C ARG A 82 28.75 5.57 -8.08
N GLU A 83 27.68 4.82 -8.26
CA GLU A 83 26.89 4.78 -9.50
C GLU A 83 25.66 5.71 -9.48
N ARG A 84 25.48 6.47 -8.39
CA ARG A 84 24.30 7.32 -8.17
C ARG A 84 24.04 8.27 -9.32
N GLN A 85 25.05 9.08 -9.66
CA GLN A 85 24.90 10.11 -10.69
C GLN A 85 24.66 9.49 -12.07
N ALA A 86 25.39 8.42 -12.41
CA ALA A 86 25.21 7.71 -13.68
C ALA A 86 23.79 7.12 -13.82
N ILE A 87 23.22 6.60 -12.74
CA ILE A 87 21.85 6.07 -12.74
C ILE A 87 20.81 7.20 -12.90
N LEU A 88 21.02 8.34 -12.23
CA LEU A 88 20.14 9.50 -12.35
C LEU A 88 20.16 10.08 -13.77
N ASP A 89 21.35 10.20 -14.36
CA ASP A 89 21.54 10.68 -15.74
C ASP A 89 20.91 9.72 -16.76
N LEU A 90 20.99 8.41 -16.50
CA LEU A 90 20.41 7.37 -17.35
C LEU A 90 18.88 7.40 -17.32
N MET A 91 18.26 7.42 -16.15
CA MET A 91 16.79 7.31 -16.01
C MET A 91 16.06 8.65 -16.20
N ARG A 92 16.74 9.78 -15.93
CA ARG A 92 16.15 11.14 -15.95
C ARG A 92 14.90 11.28 -15.08
N PHE A 93 14.83 10.54 -13.98
CA PHE A 93 13.77 10.66 -12.98
C PHE A 93 14.23 11.51 -11.80
N HIS A 94 13.27 12.11 -11.10
CA HIS A 94 13.57 12.79 -9.85
C HIS A 94 13.97 11.78 -8.78
N GLU A 95 15.04 12.10 -8.04
CA GLU A 95 15.44 11.31 -6.89
C GLU A 95 14.43 11.50 -5.75
N GLY A 96 13.83 10.40 -5.31
CA GLY A 96 12.88 10.36 -4.21
C GLY A 96 13.50 9.79 -2.93
N PHE A 97 12.82 10.03 -1.81
CA PHE A 97 13.15 9.44 -0.51
C PHE A 97 12.15 8.35 -0.15
N LEU A 98 12.54 7.40 0.70
CA LEU A 98 11.76 6.20 1.02
C LEU A 98 10.35 6.45 1.59
N ALA A 99 9.99 7.69 1.97
CA ALA A 99 8.64 8.08 2.37
C ALA A 99 7.72 8.32 1.16
N ILE A 100 7.67 7.39 0.21
CA ILE A 100 6.83 7.52 -1.00
C ILE A 100 5.40 7.09 -0.67
N LYS A 101 4.41 7.86 -1.13
CA LYS A 101 3.01 7.45 -1.08
C LYS A 101 2.73 6.40 -2.16
N TYR A 102 2.38 5.18 -1.75
CA TYR A 102 1.88 4.13 -2.63
C TYR A 102 0.45 3.80 -2.23
N LEU A 103 -0.50 3.89 -3.17
CA LEU A 103 -1.93 3.71 -2.89
C LEU A 103 -2.46 4.63 -1.78
N ALA A 104 -1.91 5.85 -1.70
CA ALA A 104 -2.17 6.83 -0.64
C ALA A 104 -1.77 6.44 0.79
N VAL A 105 -0.98 5.37 0.94
CA VAL A 105 -0.30 5.01 2.18
C VAL A 105 1.18 5.39 2.03
N PRO A 106 1.79 6.13 2.96
CA PRO A 106 3.24 6.28 2.93
C PRO A 106 3.89 4.91 3.15
N LEU A 107 4.71 4.50 2.19
CA LEU A 107 5.65 3.40 2.36
C LEU A 107 6.74 3.90 3.30
N ILE A 108 6.96 3.20 4.40
CA ILE A 108 7.95 3.58 5.39
C ILE A 108 8.69 2.30 5.79
N ALA A 109 10.02 2.38 5.88
CA ALA A 109 10.84 1.23 6.31
C ALA A 109 10.73 0.92 7.81
N SER A 110 10.26 1.86 8.61
CA SER A 110 10.05 1.71 10.05
C SER A 110 8.65 1.17 10.36
N ARG A 111 8.41 0.84 11.64
CA ARG A 111 7.06 0.52 12.11
C ARG A 111 6.14 1.71 11.81
N LEU A 112 5.05 1.44 11.11
CA LEU A 112 4.08 2.43 10.70
C LEU A 112 3.59 3.22 11.93
N THR A 113 3.91 4.51 12.00
CA THR A 113 3.54 5.35 13.13
C THR A 113 2.20 6.03 12.87
N VAL A 114 1.57 6.54 13.93
CA VAL A 114 0.24 7.17 13.83
C VAL A 114 0.27 8.42 12.95
N ALA A 115 1.40 9.14 12.92
CA ALA A 115 1.59 10.29 12.03
C ALA A 115 1.53 9.90 10.54
N ASP A 116 1.96 8.68 10.22
CA ASP A 116 2.01 8.18 8.85
C ASP A 116 0.63 7.75 8.33
N CYS A 117 -0.26 7.36 9.25
CA CYS A 117 -1.68 7.12 8.96
C CYS A 117 -2.50 8.40 8.87
N GLN A 118 -1.95 9.55 9.27
CA GLN A 118 -2.70 10.82 9.30
C GLN A 118 -3.30 11.17 7.93
N PRO A 119 -2.61 11.01 6.78
CA PRO A 119 -3.22 11.26 5.46
C PRO A 119 -4.41 10.34 5.15
N LEU A 120 -4.40 9.09 5.63
CA LEU A 120 -5.53 8.16 5.47
C LEU A 120 -6.68 8.56 6.38
N ILE A 121 -6.38 8.92 7.64
CA ILE A 121 -7.37 9.42 8.59
C ILE A 121 -7.97 10.73 8.07
N ASP A 122 -7.18 11.60 7.46
CA ASP A 122 -7.59 12.86 6.87
C ASP A 122 -8.38 12.62 5.59
N ARG A 123 -8.06 11.60 4.78
CA ARG A 123 -8.86 11.25 3.60
C ARG A 123 -10.20 10.63 3.97
N ILE A 124 -10.23 9.77 4.98
CA ILE A 124 -11.48 9.23 5.57
C ILE A 124 -12.26 10.36 6.23
N THR A 125 -11.58 11.26 6.94
CA THR A 125 -12.19 12.41 7.60
C THR A 125 -12.67 13.44 6.58
N SER A 126 -11.98 13.63 5.46
CA SER A 126 -12.36 14.52 4.35
C SER A 126 -13.52 13.95 3.56
N TRP A 127 -13.52 12.64 3.32
CA TRP A 127 -14.68 11.91 2.80
C TRP A 127 -15.91 12.05 3.72
N LEU A 128 -15.69 12.05 5.04
CA LEU A 128 -16.74 12.34 6.03
C LEU A 128 -17.07 13.84 6.15
N ALA A 129 -16.10 14.74 5.94
CA ALA A 129 -16.19 16.20 6.11
C ALA A 129 -16.72 16.92 4.86
N GLY A 130 -16.87 16.22 3.73
CA GLY A 130 -17.76 16.65 2.63
C GLY A 130 -19.22 16.87 3.08
N ARG A 131 -19.55 16.55 4.34
CA ARG A 131 -20.64 17.12 5.11
C ARG A 131 -20.04 17.72 6.40
N ASN A 132 -20.14 19.04 6.52
CA ASN A 132 -19.16 19.91 7.20
C ASN A 132 -18.88 19.68 8.70
N HIS A 133 -17.73 20.27 9.08
CA HIS A 133 -17.12 20.59 10.39
C HIS A 133 -16.73 19.40 11.29
N LEU A 134 -15.44 19.28 11.67
CA LEU A 134 -14.96 18.70 12.95
C LEU A 134 -13.40 18.74 13.06
N ASN A 135 -12.90 19.44 14.08
CA ASN A 135 -11.49 19.48 14.47
C ASN A 135 -11.11 18.23 15.30
N LEU A 136 -9.93 17.65 15.04
CA LEU A 136 -9.41 16.42 15.69
C LEU A 136 -8.38 16.75 16.77
N SER A 137 -8.31 15.94 17.85
CA SER A 137 -7.26 16.00 18.87
C SER A 137 -6.33 14.78 18.83
N LEU A 138 -5.08 15.02 19.27
CA LEU A 138 -3.84 14.25 19.05
C LEU A 138 -3.71 12.89 19.79
N ALA A 139 -4.76 12.38 20.44
CA ALA A 139 -4.63 11.32 21.46
C ALA A 139 -5.00 9.87 21.04
N GLY A 140 -5.14 9.57 19.74
CA GLY A 140 -5.72 8.30 19.26
C GLY A 140 -4.73 7.22 18.78
N ARG A 141 -3.79 6.76 19.62
CA ARG A 141 -2.63 5.93 19.18
C ARG A 141 -2.76 4.40 19.29
N THR A 142 -3.86 3.78 18.85
CA THR A 142 -3.94 2.31 18.61
C THR A 142 -4.88 1.99 17.43
N GLN A 143 -4.72 0.84 16.76
CA GLN A 143 -5.68 0.35 15.73
C GLN A 143 -7.12 0.37 16.27
N LEU A 144 -7.28 0.04 17.55
CA LEU A 144 -8.55 0.12 18.27
C LEU A 144 -9.05 1.57 18.43
N ALA A 145 -8.15 2.54 18.62
CA ALA A 145 -8.52 3.96 18.68
C ALA A 145 -9.01 4.49 17.33
N VAL A 146 -8.37 4.12 16.21
CA VAL A 146 -8.84 4.49 14.86
C VAL A 146 -10.22 3.90 14.60
N ILE A 147 -10.42 2.63 14.95
CA ILE A 147 -11.74 1.97 14.87
C ILE A 147 -12.78 2.69 15.72
N LYS A 148 -12.45 3.02 16.99
CA LYS A 148 -13.33 3.78 17.89
C LYS A 148 -13.67 5.17 17.37
N VAL A 149 -12.72 5.86 16.74
CA VAL A 149 -12.95 7.18 16.13
C VAL A 149 -13.89 7.06 14.93
N ILE A 150 -13.67 6.07 14.05
CA ILE A 150 -14.52 5.83 12.88
C ILE A 150 -15.93 5.42 13.32
N GLU A 151 -16.07 4.41 14.18
CA GLU A 151 -17.38 3.97 14.68
C GLU A 151 -18.07 5.08 15.50
N GLY A 152 -17.30 5.87 16.26
CA GLY A 152 -17.80 7.06 16.96
C GLY A 152 -18.41 8.08 16.00
N LYS A 153 -17.77 8.32 14.85
CA LYS A 153 -18.28 9.20 13.78
C LYS A 153 -19.51 8.61 13.08
N MET A 154 -19.49 7.31 12.75
CA MET A 154 -20.65 6.64 12.16
C MET A 154 -21.88 6.69 13.09
N ARG A 155 -21.67 6.49 14.39
CA ARG A 155 -22.72 6.61 15.43
C ARG A 155 -23.23 8.04 15.55
N ALA A 156 -22.33 9.03 15.55
CA ALA A 156 -22.71 10.44 15.60
C ALA A 156 -23.55 10.81 14.37
N PHE A 157 -23.12 10.40 13.18
CA PHE A 157 -23.88 10.61 11.94
C PHE A 157 -25.29 9.99 12.01
N LEU A 158 -25.39 8.73 12.44
CA LEU A 158 -26.67 8.00 12.47
C LEU A 158 -27.70 8.62 13.42
N TRP A 159 -27.27 9.10 14.59
CA TRP A 159 -28.19 9.57 15.64
C TRP A 159 -28.31 11.08 15.76
N LYS A 160 -27.29 11.84 15.37
CA LYS A 160 -27.25 13.30 15.52
C LYS A 160 -27.45 14.05 14.21
N GLY A 161 -27.32 13.40 13.05
CA GLY A 161 -27.36 14.09 11.77
C GLY A 161 -26.35 15.25 11.70
N SER A 162 -26.66 16.27 10.90
CA SER A 162 -25.77 17.44 10.66
C SER A 162 -25.86 18.54 11.73
N SER A 163 -26.79 18.46 12.68
CA SER A 163 -27.09 19.51 13.66
C SER A 163 -26.87 18.94 15.07
N GLY A 164 -25.76 19.34 15.69
CA GLY A 164 -25.10 18.66 16.81
C GLY A 164 -25.79 18.65 18.18
N LEU A 165 -27.09 18.31 18.28
CA LEU A 165 -27.78 18.08 19.56
C LEU A 165 -28.60 16.79 19.51
N GLY A 166 -28.20 15.78 20.28
CA GLY A 166 -28.91 14.50 20.40
C GLY A 166 -28.10 13.41 21.12
N TYR A 167 -28.79 12.47 21.77
CA TYR A 167 -28.21 11.27 22.40
C TYR A 167 -28.53 10.02 21.57
N ALA A 168 -27.66 9.01 21.65
CA ALA A 168 -27.88 7.75 20.94
C ALA A 168 -29.07 7.00 21.53
N LYS A 169 -30.12 6.76 20.73
CA LYS A 169 -31.34 6.05 21.17
C LYS A 169 -31.12 4.54 21.28
N VAL A 170 -30.23 3.99 20.46
CA VAL A 170 -29.91 2.55 20.44
C VAL A 170 -28.40 2.37 20.47
N SER A 171 -27.95 1.37 21.25
CA SER A 171 -26.52 1.05 21.34
C SER A 171 -25.95 0.63 19.99
N TRP A 172 -24.68 0.97 19.76
CA TRP A 172 -24.00 0.65 18.49
C TRP A 172 -23.97 -0.86 18.20
N VAL A 173 -23.83 -1.68 19.25
CA VAL A 173 -23.85 -3.15 19.14
C VAL A 173 -25.18 -3.66 18.57
N GLN A 174 -26.32 -3.06 18.97
CA GLN A 174 -27.65 -3.44 18.46
C GLN A 174 -27.86 -2.97 17.03
N VAL A 175 -27.40 -1.76 16.69
CA VAL A 175 -27.39 -1.24 15.31
C VAL A 175 -26.64 -2.19 14.37
N CYS A 176 -25.53 -2.77 14.85
CA CYS A 176 -24.70 -3.66 14.04
C CYS A 176 -25.25 -5.08 13.86
N LYS A 177 -26.33 -5.47 14.54
CA LYS A 177 -26.96 -6.77 14.33
C LYS A 177 -27.62 -6.85 12.95
N SER A 178 -27.85 -8.06 12.45
CA SER A 178 -28.62 -8.28 11.21
C SER A 178 -30.05 -7.74 11.35
N LYS A 179 -30.66 -7.42 10.21
CA LYS A 179 -32.07 -6.95 10.17
C LYS A 179 -33.03 -7.96 10.78
N GLU A 180 -32.78 -9.25 10.56
CA GLU A 180 -33.52 -10.37 11.15
C GLU A 180 -33.45 -10.40 12.68
N LYS A 181 -32.35 -9.93 13.27
CA LYS A 181 -32.16 -9.84 14.72
C LYS A 181 -32.53 -8.46 15.29
N GLY A 182 -33.31 -7.67 14.54
CA GLY A 182 -33.79 -6.35 14.95
C GLY A 182 -32.74 -5.23 14.87
N GLY A 183 -31.60 -5.45 14.20
CA GLY A 183 -30.58 -4.42 13.95
C GLY A 183 -30.73 -3.74 12.59
N LEU A 184 -29.82 -2.81 12.26
CA LEU A 184 -29.81 -2.13 10.97
C LEU A 184 -28.93 -2.84 9.91
N GLY A 185 -28.21 -3.89 10.30
CA GLY A 185 -27.30 -4.64 9.42
C GLY A 185 -25.99 -3.90 9.09
N ILE A 186 -25.67 -2.83 9.82
CA ILE A 186 -24.43 -2.07 9.61
C ILE A 186 -23.27 -2.89 10.16
N ARG A 187 -22.28 -3.22 9.32
CA ARG A 187 -21.12 -4.02 9.77
C ARG A 187 -20.25 -3.19 10.72
N SER A 188 -19.99 -3.74 11.91
CA SER A 188 -19.02 -3.15 12.84
C SER A 188 -17.63 -3.19 12.21
N VAL A 189 -16.94 -2.05 12.25
CA VAL A 189 -15.57 -1.90 11.73
C VAL A 189 -14.62 -2.76 12.56
N LEU A 190 -14.88 -2.92 13.86
CA LEU A 190 -14.12 -3.82 14.73
C LEU A 190 -14.20 -5.27 14.25
N HIS A 191 -15.41 -5.79 14.05
CA HIS A 191 -15.60 -7.17 13.58
C HIS A 191 -15.06 -7.38 12.16
N MET A 192 -15.24 -6.40 11.27
CA MET A 192 -14.67 -6.45 9.92
C MET A 192 -13.14 -6.50 9.96
N ASN A 193 -12.51 -5.69 10.80
CA ASN A 193 -11.07 -5.69 10.98
C ASN A 193 -10.57 -7.05 11.52
N GLN A 194 -11.23 -7.61 12.54
CA GLN A 194 -10.91 -8.94 13.06
C GLN A 194 -11.05 -10.03 11.99
N ALA A 195 -12.16 -10.02 11.23
CA ALA A 195 -12.38 -10.99 10.16
C ALA A 195 -11.33 -10.87 9.04
N LEU A 196 -10.92 -9.66 8.66
CA LEU A 196 -9.87 -9.44 7.68
C LEU A 196 -8.51 -9.92 8.18
N MET A 197 -8.17 -9.66 9.45
CA MET A 197 -6.96 -10.18 10.07
C MET A 197 -6.96 -11.72 10.08
N LEU A 198 -8.08 -12.35 10.44
CA LEU A 198 -8.24 -13.81 10.38
C LEU A 198 -8.10 -14.34 8.96
N LYS A 199 -8.64 -13.63 7.95
CA LYS A 199 -8.43 -13.98 6.54
C LYS A 199 -6.96 -13.94 6.14
N HIS A 200 -6.19 -12.98 6.64
CA HIS A 200 -4.74 -12.92 6.42
C HIS A 200 -4.01 -14.09 7.09
N VAL A 201 -4.37 -14.42 8.34
CA VAL A 201 -3.82 -15.60 9.05
C VAL A 201 -4.14 -16.88 8.29
N TRP A 202 -5.39 -17.04 7.86
CA TRP A 202 -5.82 -18.19 7.07
C TRP A 202 -5.01 -18.36 5.78
N LYS A 203 -4.75 -17.27 5.06
CA LYS A 203 -3.89 -17.29 3.87
C LYS A 203 -2.46 -17.72 4.16
N ILE A 204 -1.91 -17.35 5.33
CA ILE A 204 -0.59 -17.81 5.77
C ILE A 204 -0.62 -19.32 6.04
N LEU A 205 -1.64 -19.80 6.77
CA LEU A 205 -1.78 -21.22 7.11
C LEU A 205 -1.99 -22.13 5.88
N GLN A 206 -2.66 -21.61 4.85
CA GLN A 206 -2.81 -22.30 3.57
C GLN A 206 -1.58 -22.19 2.66
N GLU A 207 -0.55 -21.46 3.08
CA GLU A 207 0.65 -21.18 2.29
C GLU A 207 0.34 -20.76 0.84
N ASP A 208 -0.64 -19.85 0.67
CA ASP A 208 -1.16 -19.49 -0.65
C ASP A 208 -0.02 -19.02 -1.59
N PRO A 209 0.33 -19.81 -2.62
CA PRO A 209 1.48 -19.54 -3.47
C PRO A 209 1.24 -18.34 -4.40
N ARG A 210 -0.02 -17.89 -4.55
CA ARG A 210 -0.38 -16.73 -5.37
C ARG A 210 -0.12 -15.42 -4.64
N SER A 211 -0.03 -15.46 -3.31
CA SER A 211 0.17 -14.26 -2.51
C SER A 211 1.66 -14.01 -2.26
N ILE A 212 2.22 -13.03 -2.96
CA ILE A 212 3.59 -12.54 -2.75
C ILE A 212 3.83 -12.17 -1.27
N TRP A 213 2.80 -11.62 -0.61
CA TRP A 213 2.86 -11.29 0.81
C TRP A 213 3.00 -12.53 1.69
N VAL A 214 2.23 -13.59 1.44
CA VAL A 214 2.33 -14.86 2.19
C VAL A 214 3.72 -15.48 1.99
N ALA A 215 4.18 -15.59 0.74
CA ALA A 215 5.50 -16.11 0.42
C ALA A 215 6.61 -15.31 1.13
N TRP A 216 6.49 -13.97 1.17
CA TRP A 216 7.42 -13.11 1.89
C TRP A 216 7.38 -13.30 3.40
N VAL A 217 6.18 -13.40 4.00
CA VAL A 217 6.01 -13.60 5.45
C VAL A 217 6.57 -14.95 5.89
N LEU A 218 6.21 -16.03 5.18
CA LEU A 218 6.72 -17.38 5.48
C LEU A 218 8.26 -17.41 5.44
N LYS A 219 8.85 -16.74 4.46
CA LYS A 219 10.30 -16.78 4.23
C LYS A 219 11.12 -15.86 5.14
N TYR A 220 10.66 -14.63 5.39
CA TYR A 220 11.46 -13.61 6.08
C TYR A 220 10.96 -13.28 7.49
N ARG A 221 9.76 -13.71 7.89
CA ARG A 221 9.19 -13.40 9.21
C ARG A 221 8.94 -14.65 10.06
N LEU A 222 8.51 -15.74 9.44
CA LEU A 222 8.18 -16.98 10.14
C LEU A 222 9.26 -18.07 10.01
N ARG A 223 10.44 -17.72 9.46
CA ARG A 223 11.59 -18.62 9.41
C ARG A 223 12.03 -18.95 10.85
N ASN A 224 11.87 -20.21 11.26
CA ASN A 224 12.62 -20.82 12.37
C ASN A 224 14.11 -20.88 12.01
#